data_AF-A0A1A8MR90-F1
#
_entry.id   AF-A0A1A8MR90-F1
#
_cell.length_a   1.000
_cell.length_b   1.000
_cell.length_c   1.000
_cell.angle_alpha   90.00
_cell.angle_beta   90.00
_cell.angle_gamma   90.00
#
_symmetry.space_group_name_H-M   'P 1'
#
loop_
_entity.id
_entity.type
_entity.pdbx_description
1 polymer ?
#
loop_
_entity_poly.entity_id
_entity_poly.type
_entity_poly.pdbx_seq_one_letter_code
_entity_poly.pdbx_strand_id
1 'polypeptide(L)' 'MKSLPVQVHRVHLKCPLVNGCFDVAICDHLPVNGVDVLLGNDVAGGKVLPLLEVISQPQAEYVNC' A
#
# COMPACT_ATOMS: atom_id res chain seq x y z
N MET A 1 18.13 1.99 -7.77
CA MET A 1 16.73 2.24 -7.37
C MET A 1 16.26 3.47 -8.14
N LYS A 2 15.27 3.33 -9.04
CA LYS A 2 14.66 4.49 -9.73
C LYS A 2 13.45 4.90 -8.90
N SER A 3 13.47 6.08 -8.29
CA SER A 3 12.28 6.68 -7.71
C SER A 3 11.53 7.45 -8.80
N LEU A 4 10.20 7.35 -8.81
CA LEU A 4 9.37 8.24 -9.62
C LEU A 4 9.19 9.54 -8.83
N PRO A 5 9.44 10.73 -9.42
CA PRO A 5 9.09 11.98 -8.78
C PRO A 5 7.57 12.03 -8.68
N VAL A 6 7.06 11.98 -7.45
CA VAL A 6 5.64 11.90 -7.15
C VAL A 6 5.26 13.04 -6.22
N GLN A 7 4.06 13.61 -6.41
CA GLN A 7 3.56 14.63 -5.50
C GLN A 7 3.26 13.98 -4.14
N VAL A 8 3.73 14.60 -3.06
CA VAL A 8 3.50 14.12 -1.69
C VAL A 8 2.68 15.15 -0.94
N HIS A 9 1.62 14.70 -0.27
CA HIS A 9 0.79 15.53 0.61
C HIS A 9 0.76 14.98 2.02
N ARG A 10 0.64 15.89 2.99
CA ARG A 10 0.45 15.53 4.39
C ARG A 10 -1.03 15.42 4.70
N VAL A 11 -1.48 14.23 5.07
CA VAL A 11 -2.90 13.92 5.30
C VAL A 11 -3.11 13.32 6.69
N HIS A 12 -4.25 13.62 7.31
CA HIS A 12 -4.66 12.98 8.56
C HIS A 12 -5.49 11.73 8.26
N LEU A 13 -4.94 10.55 8.56
CA LEU A 13 -5.59 9.26 8.38
C LEU A 13 -6.20 8.81 9.71
N LYS A 14 -7.46 8.37 9.68
CA LYS A 14 -8.14 7.77 10.83
C LYS A 14 -8.87 6.51 10.38
N CYS A 15 -8.38 5.35 10.79
CA CYS A 15 -8.97 4.05 10.52
C CYS A 15 -8.68 3.08 11.70
N PRO A 16 -9.20 1.84 11.68
CA PRO A 16 -8.94 0.87 12.75
C PRO A 16 -7.46 0.52 12.98
N LEU A 17 -6.60 0.72 11.97
CA LEU A 17 -5.16 0.43 12.07
C LEU A 17 -4.35 1.60 12.64
N VAL A 18 -4.71 2.84 12.31
CA VAL A 18 -3.90 4.03 12.61
C VAL A 18 -4.76 5.30 12.75
N ASN A 19 -4.28 6.24 13.57
CA ASN A 19 -4.84 7.59 13.69
C ASN A 19 -3.69 8.61 13.80
N GLY A 20 -3.47 9.43 12.77
CA GLY A 20 -2.37 10.39 12.75
C GLY A 20 -2.11 11.04 11.39
N CYS A 21 -1.09 11.89 11.31
CA CYS A 21 -0.71 12.58 10.07
C CYS A 21 0.44 11.86 9.37
N PHE A 22 0.27 11.57 8.09
CA PHE A 22 1.24 10.84 7.25
C PHE A 22 1.49 11.58 5.95
N ASP A 23 2.70 11.44 5.43
CA ASP A 23 3.05 11.91 4.09
C ASP A 23 2.69 10.81 3.08
N VAL A 24 1.81 11.13 2.13
CA VAL A 24 1.25 10.19 1.16
C VAL A 24 1.60 10.63 -0.26
N ALA A 25 2.15 9.70 -1.05
CA ALA A 25 2.41 9.89 -2.47
C ALA A 25 1.13 9.76 -3.29
N ILE A 26 0.96 10.60 -4.30
CA ILE A 26 -0.20 10.61 -5.19
C ILE A 26 0.18 10.07 -6.56
N CYS A 27 -0.54 9.07 -7.04
CA CYS A 27 -0.42 8.55 -8.40
C CYS A 27 -1.79 8.50 -9.08
N ASP A 28 -1.80 8.44 -10.41
CA ASP A 28 -3.04 8.43 -11.19
C ASP A 28 -3.88 7.18 -10.93
N HIS A 29 -3.22 6.02 -10.74
CA HIS A 29 -3.87 4.74 -10.52
C HIS A 29 -3.09 3.88 -9.52
N LEU A 30 -3.81 3.13 -8.68
CA LEU A 30 -3.26 2.10 -7.80
C LEU A 30 -3.37 0.72 -8.46
N PRO A 31 -2.46 -0.21 -8.14
CA PRO A 31 -2.42 -1.55 -8.75
C PRO A 31 -3.61 -2.46 -8.38
N VAL A 32 -4.55 -2.00 -7.55
CA VAL A 32 -5.69 -2.77 -7.07
C VAL A 32 -6.98 -1.98 -7.30
N ASN A 33 -7.92 -2.57 -8.04
CA ASN A 33 -9.21 -1.95 -8.36
C ASN A 33 -10.04 -1.69 -7.09
N GLY A 34 -10.64 -0.49 -7.01
CA GLY A 34 -11.50 -0.09 -5.90
C GLY A 34 -10.75 0.28 -4.62
N VAL A 35 -9.41 0.38 -4.67
CA VAL A 35 -8.59 0.88 -3.56
C VAL A 35 -8.21 2.33 -3.84
N ASP A 36 -8.52 3.22 -2.90
CA ASP A 36 -8.17 4.65 -2.98
C ASP A 36 -6.84 4.97 -2.26
N VAL A 37 -6.46 4.16 -1.27
CA VAL A 37 -5.27 4.40 -0.44
C VAL A 37 -4.56 3.07 -0.16
N LEU A 38 -3.27 3.00 -0.50
CA LEU A 38 -2.38 1.92 -0.06
C LEU A 38 -1.60 2.35 1.17
N LEU A 39 -1.78 1.62 2.26
CA LEU A 39 -1.13 1.88 3.54
C LEU A 39 -0.04 0.84 3.76
N GLY A 40 1.22 1.28 3.78
CA GLY A 40 2.35 0.38 4.02
C GLY A 40 2.29 -0.26 5.40
N ASN A 41 2.83 -1.47 5.52
CA ASN A 41 2.81 -2.25 6.76
C ASN A 41 3.43 -1.51 7.95
N ASP A 42 4.45 -0.68 7.72
CA ASP A 42 5.09 0.14 8.74
C ASP A 42 4.10 1.12 9.37
N VAL A 43 3.25 1.76 8.56
CA VAL A 43 2.18 2.67 9.04
C VAL A 43 1.09 1.88 9.78
N ALA A 44 0.82 0.65 9.36
CA ALA A 44 -0.10 -0.25 10.07
C ALA A 44 0.48 -0.83 11.37
N GLY A 45 1.71 -0.46 11.75
CA GLY A 45 2.40 -0.97 12.95
C GLY A 45 2.80 -2.44 12.82
N GLY A 46 3.11 -2.91 11.61
CA GLY A 46 3.50 -4.30 11.33
C GLY A 46 2.37 -5.32 11.45
N LYS A 47 1.12 -4.87 11.60
CA LYS A 47 -0.05 -5.75 11.84
C LYS A 47 -0.58 -6.41 10.56
N VAL A 48 -0.12 -5.99 9.40
CA VAL A 48 -0.55 -6.50 8.10
C VAL A 48 0.55 -7.42 7.56
N LEU A 49 0.72 -8.55 8.25
CA LEU A 49 1.47 -9.67 7.70
C LEU A 49 0.43 -10.63 7.11
N PRO A 50 0.40 -10.84 5.78
CA PRO A 50 -0.43 -11.90 5.24
C PRO A 50 0.02 -13.23 5.86
N LEU A 51 -0.93 -14.12 6.13
CA LEU A 51 -0.59 -15.51 6.39
C LEU A 51 0.19 -16.02 5.18
N LEU A 52 1.43 -16.44 5.40
CA LEU A 52 2.24 -17.05 4.35
C LEU A 52 1.64 -18.42 4.06
N GLU A 53 0.99 -18.56 2.92
CA GLU A 53 0.52 -19.84 2.41
C GLU A 53 1.55 -20.44 1.46
N VAL A 54 1.93 -21.69 1.72
CA VAL A 54 2.75 -22.46 0.79
C VAL A 54 1.83 -23.11 -0.22
N ILE A 55 1.75 -22.52 -1.41
CA ILE A 55 1.00 -23.08 -2.54
C ILE A 55 1.92 -23.92 -3.43
N SER A 56 1.39 -25.01 -3.97
CA SER A 56 2.16 -25.96 -4.81
C SER A 56 2.56 -25.39 -6.18
N GLN A 57 1.90 -24.32 -6.63
CA GLN A 57 2.15 -23.66 -7.90
C GLN A 57 2.24 -22.15 -7.67
N PRO A 58 3.32 -21.46 -8.11
CA PRO A 58 3.42 -20.01 -7.99
C PRO A 58 2.27 -19.33 -8.76
N GLN A 59 1.48 -18.52 -8.08
CA GLN A 59 0.56 -17.62 -8.75
C GLN A 59 1.31 -16.33 -9.11
N ALA A 60 1.54 -16.12 -10.40
CA ALA A 60 1.92 -14.79 -10.88
C ALA A 60 0.64 -13.95 -10.93
N GLU A 61 0.40 -13.13 -9.92
CA GLU A 61 -0.53 -12.02 -10.08
C GLU A 61 0.10 -11.05 -11.08
N TYR A 62 -0.41 -11.05 -12.31
CA TYR A 62 -0.07 -10.04 -13.31
C TYR A 62 -0.62 -8.69 -12.84
N VAL A 63 0.18 -7.97 -12.06
CA VAL A 63 0.03 -6.52 -11.92
C VAL A 63 0.63 -5.94 -13.20
N ASN A 64 -0.22 -5.56 -14.16
CA ASN A 64 0.23 -4.80 -15.31
C ASN A 64 0.78 -3.46 -14.82
N CYS A 65 2.10 -3.36 -14.76
CA CYS A 65 2.84 -2.11 -14.59
C CYS A 65 2.74 -1.24 -15.84
#